data_AF-A0A537DXT0-F1
#
_entry.id   AF-A0A537DXT0-F1
#
_cell.length_a   1.000
_cell.length_b   1.000
_cell.length_c   1.000
_cell.angle_alpha   90.00
_cell.angle_beta   90.00
_cell.angle_gamma   90.00
#
_symmetry.space_group_name_H-M   'P 1'
#
loop_
_entity.id
_entity.type
_entity.pdbx_description
1 polymer ?
#
loop_
_entity_poly.entity_id
_entity_poly.type
_entity_poly.pdbx_seq_one_letter_code
_entity_poly.pdbx_strand_id
1 'polypeptide(L)'
;MPSAQKRKVLEKTRKRKSRGLLYLILAIVLIVIVGVGVYAYVSSLPPDIIYATLNTSKGTFEVELYRSQTPITVNNFVNLAKSGFYNNLVWHRIQPGFVIQTGDENTKNGGG
;
A
#
# COMPACT_ATOMS: atom_id res chain seq x y z
N MET A 1 -20.10 -60.27 18.89
CA MET A 1 -20.53 -59.23 17.90
C MET A 1 -21.21 -58.08 18.63
N PRO A 2 -20.97 -56.78 18.29
CA PRO A 2 -21.64 -55.66 18.97
C PRO A 2 -23.13 -55.60 18.62
N SER A 3 -24.00 -55.45 19.63
CA SER A 3 -25.46 -55.37 19.48
C SER A 3 -25.90 -54.14 18.66
N ALA A 4 -27.04 -54.26 17.96
CA ALA A 4 -27.55 -53.22 17.05
C ALA A 4 -27.69 -51.83 17.71
N GLN A 5 -27.99 -51.80 19.01
CA GLN A 5 -28.12 -50.57 19.79
C GLN A 5 -26.76 -49.88 20.02
N LYS A 6 -25.69 -50.65 20.28
CA LYS A 6 -24.32 -50.10 20.37
C LYS A 6 -23.84 -49.54 19.03
N ARG A 7 -24.22 -50.15 17.90
CA ARG A 7 -23.89 -49.65 16.54
C ARG A 7 -24.55 -48.29 16.25
N LYS A 8 -25.85 -48.14 16.54
CA LYS A 8 -26.58 -46.87 16.37
C LYS A 8 -26.00 -45.74 17.23
N VAL A 9 -25.58 -46.05 18.47
CA VAL A 9 -24.93 -45.08 19.36
C VAL A 9 -23.56 -44.66 18.82
N LEU A 10 -22.73 -45.61 18.38
CA LEU A 10 -21.41 -45.34 17.79
C LEU A 10 -21.51 -44.48 16.53
N GLU A 11 -22.48 -44.76 15.64
CA GLU A 11 -22.73 -43.94 14.44
C GLU A 11 -23.18 -42.52 14.80
N LYS A 12 -24.07 -42.35 15.78
CA LYS A 12 -24.50 -41.03 16.27
C LYS A 12 -23.32 -40.21 16.82
N THR A 13 -22.45 -40.85 17.61
CA THR A 13 -21.25 -40.22 18.18
C THR A 13 -20.21 -39.88 17.10
N ARG A 14 -19.99 -40.79 16.13
CA ARG A 14 -19.10 -40.56 14.97
C ARG A 14 -19.59 -39.40 14.10
N LYS A 15 -20.90 -39.32 13.84
CA LYS A 15 -21.53 -38.22 13.07
C LYS A 15 -21.44 -36.88 13.80
N ARG A 16 -21.58 -36.87 15.14
CA ARG A 16 -21.42 -35.66 15.98
C ARG A 16 -19.97 -35.16 16.01
N LYS A 17 -18.99 -36.07 16.15
CA LYS A 17 -17.55 -35.74 16.12
C LYS A 17 -17.09 -35.22 14.75
N SER A 18 -17.59 -35.81 13.66
CA SER A 18 -17.30 -35.37 12.27
C SER A 18 -17.85 -33.97 11.97
N ARG A 19 -19.06 -33.64 12.46
CA ARG A 19 -19.62 -32.28 12.33
C ARG A 19 -18.80 -31.25 13.11
N GLY A 20 -18.36 -31.58 14.33
CA GLY A 20 -17.47 -30.70 15.11
C GLY A 20 -16.14 -30.43 14.39
N LEU A 21 -15.54 -31.45 13.81
CA LEU A 21 -14.32 -31.30 12.99
C LEU A 21 -14.56 -30.44 11.75
N LEU A 22 -15.71 -30.61 11.08
CA LEU A 22 -16.08 -29.79 9.92
C LEU A 22 -16.23 -28.30 10.30
N TYR A 23 -16.91 -27.99 11.41
CA TYR A 23 -17.04 -26.60 11.86
C TYR A 23 -15.70 -25.99 12.28
N LEU A 24 -14.79 -26.79 12.87
CA LEU A 24 -13.44 -26.33 13.17
C LEU A 24 -12.66 -25.99 11.90
N ILE A 25 -12.71 -26.86 10.88
CA ILE A 25 -12.07 -26.60 9.58
C ILE A 25 -12.65 -25.34 8.94
N LEU A 26 -13.98 -25.19 8.93
CA LEU A 26 -14.64 -23.99 8.39
C LEU A 26 -14.23 -22.72 9.16
N ALA A 27 -14.10 -22.78 10.48
CA ALA A 27 -13.64 -21.66 11.28
C ALA A 27 -12.17 -21.29 10.96
N ILE A 28 -11.29 -22.28 10.80
CA ILE A 28 -9.89 -22.05 10.40
C ILE A 28 -9.84 -21.44 9.00
N VAL A 29 -10.61 -21.98 8.05
CA VAL A 29 -10.69 -21.43 6.69
C VAL A 29 -11.19 -19.99 6.71
N LEU A 30 -12.21 -19.69 7.51
CA LEU A 30 -12.71 -18.33 7.68
C LEU A 30 -11.63 -17.40 8.26
N ILE A 31 -10.90 -17.83 9.29
CA ILE A 31 -9.80 -17.07 9.89
C ILE A 31 -8.69 -16.81 8.86
N VAL A 32 -8.35 -17.82 8.06
CA VAL A 32 -7.34 -17.68 7.00
C VAL A 32 -7.82 -16.70 5.93
N ILE A 33 -9.08 -16.79 5.49
CA ILE A 33 -9.66 -15.86 4.50
C ILE A 33 -9.64 -14.42 5.04
N VAL A 34 -10.08 -14.22 6.28
CA VAL A 34 -10.06 -12.90 6.93
C VAL A 34 -8.62 -12.42 7.09
N GLY A 35 -7.70 -13.27 7.54
CA GLY A 35 -6.29 -12.92 7.71
C GLY A 35 -5.63 -12.52 6.39
N VAL A 36 -5.89 -13.25 5.31
CA VAL A 36 -5.42 -12.90 3.96
C VAL A 36 -6.03 -11.58 3.49
N GLY A 37 -7.32 -11.37 3.71
CA GLY A 37 -8.00 -10.13 3.34
C GLY A 37 -7.44 -8.91 4.09
N VAL A 38 -7.22 -9.03 5.40
CA VAL A 38 -6.60 -7.99 6.23
C VAL A 38 -5.16 -7.74 5.80
N TYR A 39 -4.38 -8.80 5.56
CA TYR A 39 -3.00 -8.68 5.08
C TYR A 39 -2.92 -7.93 3.75
N ALA A 40 -3.77 -8.28 2.78
CA ALA A 40 -3.83 -7.62 1.49
C ALA A 40 -4.26 -6.14 1.64
N TYR A 41 -5.23 -5.85 2.50
CA TYR A 41 -5.68 -4.50 2.78
C TYR A 41 -4.56 -3.64 3.36
N VAL A 42 -3.90 -4.10 4.44
CA VAL A 42 -2.78 -3.38 5.07
C VAL A 42 -1.61 -3.19 4.08
N SER A 43 -1.30 -4.20 3.27
CA SER A 43 -0.25 -4.12 2.25
C SER A 43 -0.58 -3.15 1.10
N SER A 44 -1.87 -2.83 0.90
CA SER A 44 -2.31 -1.86 -0.10
C SER A 44 -2.31 -0.42 0.41
N LEU A 45 -2.08 -0.21 1.71
CA LEU A 45 -2.03 1.13 2.27
C LEU A 45 -0.80 1.89 1.73
N PRO A 46 -0.98 3.17 1.37
CA PRO A 46 0.15 3.99 1.02
C PRO A 46 1.15 4.10 2.19
N PRO A 47 2.46 4.21 1.91
CA PRO A 47 3.46 4.42 2.96
C PRO A 47 3.20 5.73 3.70
N ASP A 48 3.42 5.70 5.02
CA ASP A 48 3.22 6.85 5.91
C ASP A 48 4.20 7.99 5.61
N ILE A 49 5.44 7.65 5.25
CA ILE A 49 6.50 8.60 4.89
C ILE A 49 6.88 8.37 3.43
N ILE A 50 6.90 9.45 2.65
CA ILE A 50 7.28 9.41 1.24
C ILE A 50 8.51 10.29 1.06
N TYR A 51 9.52 9.75 0.40
CA TYR A 51 10.67 10.52 -0.05
C TYR A 51 10.61 10.72 -1.55
N ALA A 52 11.05 11.89 -2.01
CA ALA A 52 11.32 12.15 -3.42
C ALA A 52 12.80 12.44 -3.60
N THR A 53 13.44 11.66 -4.48
CA THR A 53 14.83 11.86 -4.88
C THR A 53 14.87 12.78 -6.10
N LEU A 54 15.51 13.95 -5.97
CA LEU A 54 15.69 14.91 -7.04
C LEU A 54 17.10 14.80 -7.60
N ASN A 55 17.20 14.38 -8.86
CA ASN A 55 18.45 14.38 -9.61
C ASN A 55 18.59 15.71 -10.36
N THR A 56 19.59 16.50 -10.00
CA THR A 56 19.83 17.81 -10.62
C THR A 56 21.22 17.89 -11.23
N SER A 57 21.47 18.91 -12.06
CA SER A 57 22.80 19.20 -12.60
C SER A 57 23.84 19.58 -11.53
N LYS A 58 23.42 19.84 -10.30
CA LYS A 58 24.30 20.16 -9.15
C LYS A 58 24.42 19.02 -8.15
N GLY A 59 23.85 17.86 -8.45
CA GLY A 59 23.87 16.68 -7.60
C GLY A 59 22.47 16.18 -7.25
N THR A 60 22.43 15.11 -6.48
CA THR A 60 21.21 14.45 -6.03
C THR A 60 20.94 14.77 -4.58
N PHE A 61 19.68 15.06 -4.25
CA PHE A 61 19.22 15.19 -2.87
C PHE A 61 17.83 14.60 -2.71
N GLU A 62 17.45 14.34 -1.46
CA GLU A 62 16.14 13.79 -1.11
C GLU A 62 15.32 14.79 -0.32
N VAL A 63 14.01 14.77 -0.54
CA VAL A 63 13.04 15.53 0.25
C VAL A 63 11.99 14.59 0.80
N GLU A 64 11.66 14.77 2.09
CA GLU A 64 10.52 14.10 2.71
C GLU A 64 9.23 14.86 2.37
N LEU A 65 8.18 14.12 2.03
CA LEU A 65 6.86 14.64 1.70
C LEU A 65 5.88 14.34 2.83
N TYR A 66 5.32 15.38 3.44
CA TYR A 66 4.36 15.26 4.54
C TYR A 66 2.93 14.99 4.03
N ARG A 67 2.71 13.76 3.54
CA ARG A 67 1.40 13.35 2.99
C ARG A 67 0.28 13.42 4.02
N SER A 68 0.56 13.13 5.28
CA SER A 68 -0.42 13.20 6.37
C SER A 68 -0.96 14.62 6.58
N GLN A 69 -0.14 15.64 6.33
CA GLN A 69 -0.52 17.05 6.49
C GLN A 69 -1.14 17.63 5.21
N THR A 70 -0.60 17.28 4.04
CA THR A 70 -1.00 17.87 2.75
C THR A 70 -1.25 16.81 1.67
N PRO A 71 -2.24 15.91 1.86
CA PRO A 71 -2.40 14.72 1.03
C PRO A 71 -2.67 15.03 -0.44
N ILE A 72 -3.46 16.07 -0.73
CA ILE A 72 -3.79 16.46 -2.11
C ILE A 72 -2.55 16.97 -2.85
N THR A 73 -1.77 17.86 -2.22
CA THR A 73 -0.54 18.43 -2.80
C THR A 73 0.51 17.35 -3.04
N VAL A 74 0.74 16.49 -2.05
CA VAL A 74 1.70 15.39 -2.17
C VAL A 74 1.27 14.40 -3.26
N ASN A 75 -0.03 14.05 -3.34
CA ASN A 75 -0.52 13.18 -4.40
C ASN A 75 -0.31 13.78 -5.79
N ASN A 76 -0.61 15.06 -5.96
CA ASN A 76 -0.38 15.75 -7.24
C ASN A 76 1.11 15.77 -7.60
N PHE A 77 1.98 16.13 -6.65
CA PHE A 77 3.43 16.13 -6.86
C PHE A 77 3.95 14.74 -7.27
N VAL A 78 3.55 13.68 -6.54
CA VAL A 78 3.97 12.30 -6.83
C VAL A 78 3.48 11.85 -8.20
N ASN A 79 2.24 12.18 -8.57
CA ASN A 79 1.69 11.81 -9.88
C ASN A 79 2.45 12.51 -11.01
N LEU A 80 2.74 13.81 -10.88
CA LEU A 80 3.54 14.57 -11.84
C LEU A 80 4.99 14.05 -11.92
N ALA A 81 5.60 13.71 -10.79
CA ALA A 81 6.94 13.13 -10.77
C ALA A 81 6.98 11.77 -11.49
N LYS A 82 6.01 10.90 -11.22
CA LYS A 82 5.91 9.57 -11.85
C LYS A 82 5.61 9.64 -13.35
N SER A 83 4.91 10.67 -13.82
CA SER A 83 4.69 10.89 -15.26
C SER A 83 5.91 11.52 -15.97
N GLY A 84 6.97 11.84 -15.23
CA GLY A 84 8.16 12.49 -15.78
C GLY A 84 7.98 13.98 -16.07
N PHE A 85 6.94 14.62 -15.52
CA PHE A 85 6.64 16.03 -15.76
C PHE A 85 7.81 16.97 -15.44
N TYR A 86 8.52 16.71 -14.34
CA TYR A 86 9.63 17.53 -13.86
C TYR A 86 10.97 17.26 -14.57
N ASN A 87 11.01 16.32 -15.52
CA ASN A 87 12.23 16.02 -16.25
C ASN A 87 12.63 17.20 -17.14
N ASN A 88 13.93 17.54 -17.12
CA ASN A 88 14.52 18.61 -17.93
C ASN A 88 13.92 20.01 -17.70
N LEU A 89 13.31 20.25 -16.53
CA LEU A 89 12.94 21.60 -16.10
C LEU A 89 14.17 22.36 -15.63
N VAL A 90 14.17 23.68 -15.86
CA VAL A 90 15.20 24.57 -15.32
C VAL A 90 14.74 25.23 -14.03
N TRP A 91 15.70 25.74 -13.27
CA TRP A 91 15.47 26.61 -12.12
C TRP A 91 15.32 28.05 -12.63
N HIS A 92 14.10 28.43 -13.00
CA HIS A 92 13.84 29.73 -13.64
C HIS A 92 13.91 30.91 -12.67
N ARG A 93 13.93 30.67 -11.34
CA ARG A 93 14.12 31.73 -10.35
C ARG A 93 15.01 31.27 -9.20
N ILE A 94 16.07 32.03 -8.96
CA ILE A 94 17.08 31.78 -7.93
C ILE A 94 17.32 33.10 -7.19
N GLN A 95 16.90 33.15 -5.92
CA GLN A 95 17.11 34.29 -5.03
C GLN A 95 18.00 33.86 -3.85
N PRO A 96 19.28 34.28 -3.80
CA PRO A 96 20.18 33.92 -2.70
C PRO A 96 19.62 34.31 -1.33
N GLY A 97 19.76 33.40 -0.35
CA GLY A 97 19.25 33.59 1.00
C GLY A 97 17.73 33.50 1.14
N PHE A 98 17.00 33.13 0.08
CA PHE A 98 15.55 33.05 0.11
C PHE A 98 15.01 31.77 -0.53
N VAL A 99 14.99 31.67 -1.86
CA VAL A 99 14.29 30.58 -2.56
C VAL A 99 14.89 30.25 -3.92
N ILE A 100 14.81 28.97 -4.27
CA ILE A 100 14.94 28.48 -5.64
C ILE A 100 13.59 27.91 -6.09
N GLN A 101 13.20 28.19 -7.32
CA GLN A 101 11.87 27.83 -7.84
C GLN A 101 12.00 27.17 -9.22
N THR A 102 11.25 26.09 -9.38
CA THR A 102 11.12 25.27 -10.60
C THR A 102 9.66 24.79 -10.71
N GLY A 103 9.35 23.93 -11.68
CA GLY A 103 8.00 23.34 -11.86
C GLY A 103 7.13 24.02 -12.91
N ASP A 104 7.70 24.89 -13.74
CA ASP A 104 7.00 25.48 -14.90
C ASP A 104 7.34 24.68 -16.16
N GLU A 105 6.32 24.08 -16.78
CA GLU A 105 6.45 23.27 -17.99
C GLU A 105 6.98 24.06 -19.20
N ASN A 106 6.70 25.36 -19.29
CA ASN A 106 7.19 26.20 -20.39
C ASN A 106 8.72 26.32 -20.40
N THR A 107 9.32 26.05 -19.24
CA THR A 107 10.77 26.10 -19.05
C THR A 107 11.48 24.82 -19.47
N LYS A 108 10.74 23.81 -19.95
CA LYS A 108 11.33 22.68 -20.67
C LYS A 108 12.13 23.22 -21.85
N ASN A 109 13.43 22.94 -21.86
CA ASN A 109 14.38 23.41 -22.88
C ASN A 109 14.72 24.91 -22.85
N GLY A 110 14.53 25.59 -21.71
CA GLY A 110 14.99 26.98 -21.53
C GLY A 110 14.05 28.06 -22.05
N GLY A 111 12.78 27.73 -22.32
CA GLY A 111 11.74 28.71 -22.62
C GLY A 111 11.33 29.51 -21.38
N GLY A 112 11.50 30.82 -21.42
CA GLY A 112 11.03 31.77 -20.41
C GLY A 112 10.71 33.09 -21.06
#